data_AF-A0A531LBX8-F1
#
_entry.id   AF-A0A531LBX8-F1
#
_cell.length_a   1.000
_cell.length_b   1.000
_cell.length_c   1.000
_cell.angle_alpha   90.00
_cell.angle_beta   90.00
_cell.angle_gamma   90.00
#
_symmetry.space_group_name_H-M   'P 1'
#
loop_
_entity.id
_entity.type
_entity.pdbx_description
1 polymer ?
#
loop_
_entity_poly.entity_id
_entity_poly.type
_entity_poly.pdbx_seq_one_letter_code
_entity_poly.pdbx_strand_id
1 'polypeptide(L)'
;MGQERFQSFGLATPPALNVIPADDAVTLLKSGKATRNALLAYGNGRSYGDSCQNGAGMIVDMRPLNRIRAFNAETGVIEAEAGVLLSDIIAHAAPYGFFPAVVPGTQFVTLGGAIANDVHGKNHHRRGTFGCHVESFMLLRSDGLAHYCSATENERQFAATIGGMGLTGLILSASIRLMRVPSLDIVEKVTPFRGLDEFFELAEPADQANEYVVAWIDQLAGGHSRGRGLLFTGNHAEHGSHVA
;
A
#
# COMPACT_ATOMS: atom_id res chain seq x y z
N MET A 1 4.50 30.61 -3.02
CA MET A 1 4.56 29.19 -3.40
C MET A 1 5.15 28.45 -2.21
N GLY A 2 4.31 27.83 -1.39
CA GLY A 2 4.77 27.12 -0.18
C GLY A 2 5.56 25.89 -0.58
N GLN A 3 6.71 25.66 0.06
CA GLN A 3 7.43 24.39 -0.05
C GLN A 3 6.44 23.24 0.12
N GLU A 4 6.38 22.32 -0.85
CA GLU A 4 5.72 21.03 -0.62
C GLU A 4 6.36 20.41 0.61
N ARG A 5 5.58 20.28 1.68
CA ARG A 5 6.10 19.87 2.98
C ARG A 5 6.09 18.35 3.02
N PHE A 6 7.26 17.75 2.84
CA PHE A 6 7.46 16.32 2.94
C PHE A 6 7.41 15.88 4.41
N GLN A 7 6.18 15.72 4.92
CA GLN A 7 5.88 15.37 6.29
C GLN A 7 5.25 13.98 6.37
N SER A 8 5.42 13.34 7.52
CA SER A 8 4.54 12.23 7.88
C SER A 8 3.14 12.75 8.17
N PHE A 9 2.15 11.87 7.99
CA PHE A 9 0.75 12.22 8.17
C PHE A 9 0.41 12.59 9.62
N GLY A 10 1.09 11.95 10.58
CA GLY A 10 0.83 12.15 12.01
C GLY A 10 1.43 13.43 12.58
N LEU A 11 2.29 14.13 11.83
CA LEU A 11 2.96 15.36 12.25
C LEU A 11 3.73 15.25 13.59
N ALA A 12 4.08 14.02 13.99
CA ALA A 12 4.76 13.75 15.26
C ALA A 12 6.27 14.02 15.20
N THR A 13 6.85 14.06 14.00
CA THR A 13 8.27 14.34 13.78
C THR A 13 8.46 15.55 12.87
N PRO A 14 9.56 16.32 13.01
CA PRO A 14 9.88 17.38 12.08
C PRO A 14 9.96 16.86 10.63
N PRO A 15 9.56 17.66 9.62
CA PRO A 15 9.78 17.30 8.22
C PRO A 15 11.27 17.09 7.94
N ALA A 16 11.56 16.17 7.02
CA ALA A 16 12.89 16.07 6.43
C ALA A 16 13.31 17.44 5.84
N LEU A 17 14.54 17.84 6.15
CA LEU A 17 15.08 19.14 5.73
C LEU A 17 15.57 19.11 4.28
N ASN A 18 15.99 17.93 3.80
CA ASN A 18 16.61 17.76 2.50
C ASN A 18 15.81 16.79 1.64
N VAL A 19 15.50 17.23 0.43
CA VAL A 19 14.78 16.45 -0.58
C VAL A 19 15.65 16.35 -1.81
N ILE A 20 15.68 15.18 -2.44
CA ILE A 20 16.33 14.95 -3.73
C ILE A 20 15.31 14.38 -4.73
N PRO A 21 15.29 14.86 -5.98
CA PRO A 21 14.50 14.24 -7.04
C PRO A 21 14.89 12.78 -7.28
N ALA A 22 13.94 11.94 -7.71
CA ALA A 22 14.20 10.52 -7.96
C ALA A 22 15.35 10.30 -8.97
N ASP A 23 15.39 11.04 -10.08
CA ASP A 23 16.42 10.89 -11.11
C ASP A 23 17.83 11.22 -10.60
N ASP A 24 17.94 12.24 -9.75
CA ASP A 24 19.19 12.64 -9.11
C ASP A 24 19.64 11.58 -8.09
N ALA A 25 18.71 11.02 -7.31
CA ALA A 25 18.99 9.93 -6.38
C ALA A 25 19.45 8.66 -7.11
N VAL A 26 18.80 8.32 -8.23
CA VAL A 26 19.19 7.19 -9.10
C VAL A 26 20.60 7.41 -9.65
N THR A 27 20.91 8.62 -10.12
CA THR A 27 22.24 8.99 -10.62
C THR A 27 23.29 8.89 -9.51
N LEU A 28 22.98 9.38 -8.31
CA LEU A 28 23.86 9.34 -7.15
C LEU A 28 24.20 7.90 -6.75
N LEU A 29 23.20 7.02 -6.67
CA LEU A 29 23.39 5.60 -6.37
C LEU A 29 24.21 4.89 -7.45
N LYS A 30 23.88 5.06 -8.73
CA LYS A 30 24.61 4.45 -9.85
C LYS A 30 26.07 4.93 -9.95
N SER A 31 26.36 6.14 -9.51
CA SER A 31 27.73 6.66 -9.47
C SER A 31 28.59 6.09 -8.34
N GLY A 32 28.01 5.34 -7.40
CA GLY A 32 28.70 4.82 -6.21
C GLY A 32 29.09 5.89 -5.18
N LYS A 33 28.60 7.12 -5.33
CA LYS A 33 28.93 8.26 -4.44
C LYS A 33 27.95 8.43 -3.27
N ALA A 34 26.86 7.66 -3.24
CA ALA A 34 25.92 7.69 -2.13
C ALA A 34 26.59 7.17 -0.84
N THR A 35 26.53 7.96 0.23
CA THR A 35 27.02 7.53 1.54
C THR A 35 25.98 6.63 2.24
N ARG A 36 26.41 5.91 3.28
CA ARG A 36 25.50 5.12 4.10
C ARG A 36 24.44 6.04 4.73
N ASN A 37 23.18 5.57 4.76
CA ASN A 37 22.02 6.29 5.29
C ASN A 37 21.66 7.59 4.53
N ALA A 38 22.25 7.84 3.35
CA ALA A 38 22.05 9.08 2.62
C ALA A 38 20.62 9.26 2.10
N LEU A 39 19.92 8.19 1.75
CA LEU A 39 18.68 8.24 0.97
C LEU A 39 17.61 7.35 1.59
N LEU A 40 16.37 7.85 1.60
CA LEU A 40 15.17 7.09 1.92
C LEU A 40 14.05 7.48 0.95
N ALA A 41 13.33 6.50 0.40
CA ALA A 41 12.21 6.77 -0.49
C ALA A 41 11.05 7.46 0.25
N TYR A 42 10.46 8.47 -0.36
CA TYR A 42 9.24 9.12 0.09
C TYR A 42 8.15 8.95 -0.98
N GLY A 43 7.03 8.32 -0.58
CA GLY A 43 5.83 8.17 -1.40
C GLY A 43 4.90 9.38 -1.28
N ASN A 44 3.69 9.18 -0.75
CA ASN A 44 2.70 10.26 -0.55
C ASN A 44 2.50 10.65 0.92
N GLY A 45 3.49 10.41 1.79
CA GLY A 45 3.46 10.87 3.19
C GLY A 45 2.33 10.31 4.06
N ARG A 46 1.74 9.15 3.72
CA ARG A 46 0.59 8.58 4.45
C ARG A 46 0.96 7.73 5.67
N SER A 47 2.25 7.47 5.88
CA SER A 47 2.70 6.90 7.15
C SER A 47 2.56 7.94 8.26
N TYR A 48 2.08 7.53 9.43
CA TYR A 48 1.86 8.44 10.55
C TYR A 48 3.15 8.80 11.28
N GLY A 49 4.04 7.80 11.42
CA GLY A 49 5.35 7.93 12.07
C GLY A 49 6.45 8.39 11.11
N ASP A 50 7.69 8.07 11.47
CA ASP A 50 8.91 8.53 10.80
C ASP A 50 9.46 7.55 9.74
N SER A 51 8.73 6.48 9.40
CA SER A 51 9.16 5.49 8.40
C SER A 51 9.41 6.08 7.01
N CYS A 52 8.88 7.26 6.71
CA CYS A 52 9.13 8.00 5.46
C CYS A 52 10.08 9.22 5.66
N GLN A 53 10.74 9.34 6.81
CA GLN A 53 11.56 10.49 7.16
C GLN A 53 13.03 10.08 7.32
N ASN A 54 13.94 10.94 6.87
CA ASN A 54 15.38 10.72 7.03
C ASN A 54 16.06 11.99 7.55
N GLY A 55 16.23 12.09 8.87
CA GLY A 55 16.89 13.23 9.51
C GLY A 55 18.41 13.27 9.30
N ALA A 56 19.04 12.14 8.98
CA ALA A 56 20.49 12.01 8.79
C ALA A 56 20.93 12.21 7.33
N GLY A 57 19.99 12.30 6.39
CA GLY A 57 20.26 12.36 4.97
C GLY A 57 19.19 13.13 4.21
N MET A 58 18.78 12.56 3.09
CA MET A 58 17.76 13.11 2.20
C MET A 58 16.62 12.11 2.03
N ILE A 59 15.45 12.65 1.77
CA ILE A 59 14.33 11.86 1.25
C ILE A 59 14.25 12.00 -0.26
N VAL A 60 13.91 10.91 -0.93
CA VAL A 60 13.79 10.84 -2.38
C VAL A 60 12.31 10.98 -2.74
N ASP A 61 11.94 12.05 -3.45
CA ASP A 61 10.56 12.18 -3.92
C ASP A 61 10.30 11.21 -5.07
N MET A 62 9.57 10.13 -4.78
CA MET A 62 9.26 9.09 -5.76
C MET A 62 8.00 9.39 -6.57
N ARG A 63 7.17 10.36 -6.17
CA ARG A 63 5.88 10.66 -6.82
C ARG A 63 5.99 11.01 -8.31
N PRO A 64 7.06 11.67 -8.80
CA PRO A 64 7.22 11.91 -10.24
C PRO A 64 7.40 10.63 -11.08
N LEU A 65 7.79 9.50 -10.49
CA LEU A 65 7.83 8.19 -11.15
C LEU A 65 6.43 7.54 -11.10
N ASN A 66 5.48 8.06 -11.87
CA ASN A 66 4.06 7.72 -11.80
C ASN A 66 3.44 7.20 -13.11
N ARG A 67 4.21 6.53 -13.96
CA ARG A 67 3.66 5.91 -15.18
C ARG A 67 3.18 4.48 -14.93
N ILE A 68 1.96 4.19 -15.36
CA ILE A 68 1.52 2.82 -15.64
C ILE A 68 2.18 2.39 -16.94
N ARG A 69 2.97 1.32 -16.91
CA ARG A 69 3.80 0.86 -18.03
C ARG A 69 3.08 -0.16 -18.91
N ALA A 70 2.34 -1.06 -18.28
CA ALA A 70 1.58 -2.10 -18.97
C ALA A 70 0.43 -2.60 -18.09
N PHE A 71 -0.66 -3.02 -18.73
CA PHE A 71 -1.74 -3.73 -18.08
C PHE A 71 -2.25 -4.85 -18.98
N ASN A 72 -2.30 -6.07 -18.46
CA ASN A 72 -2.84 -7.22 -19.14
C ASN A 72 -4.24 -7.54 -18.60
N ALA A 73 -5.28 -7.16 -19.35
CA ALA A 73 -6.68 -7.35 -18.97
C ALA A 73 -7.17 -8.81 -19.03
N GLU A 74 -6.38 -9.75 -19.56
CA GLU A 74 -6.66 -11.18 -19.50
C GLU A 74 -6.24 -11.75 -18.14
N THR A 75 -5.06 -11.37 -17.66
CA THR A 75 -4.42 -11.93 -16.45
C THR A 75 -4.61 -11.08 -15.20
N GLY A 76 -4.93 -9.80 -15.35
CA GLY A 76 -5.02 -8.83 -14.25
C GLY A 76 -3.67 -8.29 -13.77
N VAL A 77 -2.57 -8.57 -14.46
CA VAL A 77 -1.25 -8.07 -14.07
C VAL A 77 -1.04 -6.65 -14.59
N ILE A 78 -0.68 -5.74 -13.69
CA ILE A 78 -0.31 -4.36 -13.99
C ILE A 78 1.16 -4.13 -13.63
N GLU A 79 1.92 -3.51 -14.53
CA GLU A 79 3.26 -2.99 -14.26
C GLU A 79 3.21 -1.47 -14.19
N ALA A 80 3.76 -0.91 -13.13
CA ALA A 80 3.74 0.53 -12.87
C ALA A 80 5.01 1.00 -12.15
N GLU A 81 5.33 2.28 -12.31
CA GLU A 81 6.37 2.94 -11.54
C GLU A 81 5.95 3.08 -10.06
N ALA A 82 6.93 3.08 -9.16
CA ALA A 82 6.67 2.99 -7.72
C ALA A 82 5.96 4.22 -7.13
N GLY A 83 5.96 5.36 -7.83
CA GLY A 83 5.26 6.58 -7.43
C GLY A 83 3.78 6.62 -7.82
N VAL A 84 3.30 5.69 -8.66
CA VAL A 84 1.88 5.61 -9.04
C VAL A 84 1.00 5.47 -7.80
N LEU A 85 -0.09 6.24 -7.69
CA LEU A 85 -1.05 6.09 -6.60
C LEU A 85 -1.97 4.91 -6.84
N LEU A 86 -2.43 4.26 -5.75
CA LEU A 86 -3.46 3.23 -5.88
C LEU A 86 -4.75 3.76 -6.49
N SER A 87 -5.11 5.03 -6.27
CA SER A 87 -6.24 5.68 -6.95
C SER A 87 -6.13 5.64 -8.47
N ASP A 88 -4.91 5.85 -9.00
CA ASP A 88 -4.67 5.86 -10.45
C ASP A 88 -4.71 4.43 -11.01
N ILE A 89 -4.21 3.45 -10.25
CA ILE A 89 -4.33 2.02 -10.59
C ILE A 89 -5.80 1.59 -10.61
N ILE A 90 -6.59 1.98 -9.62
CA ILE A 90 -8.04 1.68 -9.55
C ILE A 90 -8.74 2.30 -10.76
N ALA A 91 -8.53 3.59 -11.03
CA ALA A 91 -9.14 4.28 -12.16
C ALA A 91 -8.76 3.64 -13.52
N HIS A 92 -7.52 3.19 -13.67
CA HIS A 92 -7.06 2.54 -14.90
C HIS A 92 -7.64 1.13 -15.08
N ALA A 93 -7.74 0.35 -14.00
CA ALA A 93 -8.12 -1.07 -14.06
C ALA A 93 -9.64 -1.30 -14.00
N ALA A 94 -10.39 -0.37 -13.40
CA ALA A 94 -11.83 -0.50 -13.18
C ALA A 94 -12.65 -0.75 -14.47
N PRO A 95 -12.38 -0.07 -15.61
CA PRO A 95 -13.10 -0.33 -16.87
C PRO A 95 -12.94 -1.75 -17.41
N TYR A 96 -11.92 -2.48 -16.96
CA TYR A 96 -11.63 -3.86 -17.36
C TYR A 96 -12.14 -4.89 -16.34
N GLY A 97 -12.83 -4.44 -15.28
CA GLY A 97 -13.36 -5.30 -14.23
C GLY A 97 -12.26 -5.80 -13.27
N PHE A 98 -11.25 -4.98 -13.00
CA PHE A 98 -10.19 -5.30 -12.06
C PHE A 98 -10.09 -4.27 -10.94
N PHE A 99 -9.69 -4.75 -9.76
CA PHE A 99 -9.49 -3.97 -8.55
C PHE A 99 -8.22 -4.46 -7.84
N PRO A 100 -7.45 -3.59 -7.15
CA PRO A 100 -6.34 -4.07 -6.32
C PRO A 100 -6.83 -5.07 -5.29
N ALA A 101 -6.11 -6.20 -5.14
CA ALA A 101 -6.51 -7.24 -4.21
C ALA A 101 -6.44 -6.77 -2.73
N VAL A 102 -5.65 -5.74 -2.45
CA VAL A 102 -5.54 -5.11 -1.12
C VAL A 102 -5.55 -3.59 -1.29
N VAL A 103 -6.47 -2.92 -0.57
CA VAL A 103 -6.55 -1.46 -0.50
C VAL A 103 -6.60 -1.05 0.99
N PRO A 104 -5.68 -0.21 1.47
CA PRO A 104 -5.71 0.29 2.85
C PRO A 104 -6.84 1.32 3.02
N GLY A 105 -7.00 1.87 4.24
CA GLY A 105 -8.05 2.85 4.53
C GLY A 105 -8.04 4.15 3.68
N THR A 106 -7.03 4.34 2.83
CA THR A 106 -6.97 5.43 1.84
C THR A 106 -6.32 4.95 0.55
N GLN A 107 -6.88 5.34 -0.60
CA GLN A 107 -6.31 5.06 -1.93
C GLN A 107 -5.13 5.98 -2.30
N PHE A 108 -4.84 7.00 -1.49
CA PHE A 108 -3.80 8.00 -1.78
C PHE A 108 -2.40 7.56 -1.33
N VAL A 109 -2.11 6.26 -1.37
CA VAL A 109 -0.76 5.70 -1.14
C VAL A 109 -0.11 5.36 -2.48
N THR A 110 1.21 5.47 -2.56
CA THR A 110 1.95 5.06 -3.76
C THR A 110 2.18 3.55 -3.77
N LEU A 111 2.36 2.96 -4.95
CA LEU A 111 2.68 1.54 -5.14
C LEU A 111 3.90 1.11 -4.33
N GLY A 112 5.00 1.86 -4.41
CA GLY A 112 6.21 1.59 -3.63
C GLY A 112 5.99 1.72 -2.13
N GLY A 113 5.16 2.67 -1.69
CA GLY A 113 4.80 2.82 -0.28
C GLY A 113 3.96 1.66 0.25
N ALA A 114 3.04 1.15 -0.58
CA ALA A 114 2.21 -0.02 -0.28
C ALA A 114 3.07 -1.29 -0.09
N ILE A 115 4.04 -1.50 -0.98
CA ILE A 115 4.99 -2.63 -0.91
C ILE A 115 5.93 -2.48 0.31
N ALA A 116 6.53 -1.30 0.48
CA ALA A 116 7.53 -1.07 1.54
C ALA A 116 6.95 -1.20 2.96
N ASN A 117 5.66 -0.95 3.15
CA ASN A 117 4.98 -1.11 4.45
C ASN A 117 4.14 -2.40 4.53
N ASP A 118 4.15 -3.21 3.47
CA ASP A 118 3.31 -4.39 3.31
C ASP A 118 1.86 -4.18 3.79
N VAL A 119 1.23 -3.14 3.23
CA VAL A 119 -0.07 -2.65 3.74
C VAL A 119 -1.16 -3.73 3.67
N HIS A 120 -2.15 -3.64 4.55
CA HIS A 120 -3.31 -4.52 4.58
C HIS A 120 -4.62 -3.73 4.38
N GLY A 121 -5.69 -4.45 4.04
CA GLY A 121 -7.03 -3.92 3.85
C GLY A 121 -8.07 -4.65 4.69
N LYS A 122 -9.35 -4.28 4.51
CA LYS A 122 -10.48 -4.94 5.19
C LYS A 122 -10.69 -6.41 4.80
N ASN A 123 -9.95 -6.92 3.82
CA ASN A 123 -10.02 -8.30 3.33
C ASN A 123 -8.76 -9.13 3.64
N HIS A 124 -7.95 -8.70 4.62
CA HIS A 124 -6.71 -9.38 4.96
C HIS A 124 -6.90 -10.87 5.29
N HIS A 125 -8.00 -11.24 5.95
CA HIS A 125 -8.34 -12.64 6.25
C HIS A 125 -8.53 -13.51 5.00
N ARG A 126 -8.83 -12.92 3.84
CA ARG A 126 -8.96 -13.62 2.55
C ARG A 126 -7.76 -13.49 1.64
N ARG A 127 -7.17 -12.29 1.59
CA ARG A 127 -6.19 -11.91 0.57
C ARG A 127 -4.77 -11.74 1.12
N GLY A 128 -4.62 -11.62 2.44
CA GLY A 128 -3.35 -11.31 3.07
C GLY A 128 -2.99 -9.83 2.93
N THR A 129 -1.70 -9.55 2.88
CA THR A 129 -1.14 -8.21 2.71
C THR A 129 -0.89 -7.87 1.24
N PHE A 130 -0.54 -6.61 0.95
CA PHE A 130 -0.25 -6.16 -0.40
C PHE A 130 0.90 -6.96 -1.05
N GLY A 131 1.91 -7.34 -0.27
CA GLY A 131 3.04 -8.16 -0.68
C GLY A 131 2.67 -9.53 -1.23
N CYS A 132 1.56 -10.11 -0.78
CA CYS A 132 1.04 -11.38 -1.32
C CYS A 132 0.66 -11.31 -2.81
N HIS A 133 0.50 -10.10 -3.36
CA HIS A 133 0.07 -9.86 -4.73
C HIS A 133 1.14 -9.21 -5.61
N VAL A 134 2.36 -9.07 -5.09
CA VAL A 134 3.50 -8.57 -5.86
C VAL A 134 4.10 -9.72 -6.66
N GLU A 135 4.18 -9.57 -7.98
CA GLU A 135 4.80 -10.55 -8.88
C GLU A 135 6.31 -10.31 -9.00
N SER A 136 6.69 -9.04 -9.14
CA SER A 136 8.10 -8.64 -9.22
C SER A 136 8.29 -7.14 -9.01
N PHE A 137 9.54 -6.72 -8.79
CA PHE A 137 9.92 -5.30 -8.82
C PHE A 137 11.38 -5.08 -9.22
N MET A 138 11.68 -3.88 -9.68
CA MET A 138 13.04 -3.39 -9.91
C MET A 138 13.54 -2.63 -8.69
N LEU A 139 14.61 -3.11 -8.06
CA LEU A 139 15.20 -2.54 -6.84
C LEU A 139 16.59 -1.95 -7.12
N LEU A 140 16.74 -0.63 -7.01
CA LEU A 140 18.05 0.04 -7.07
C LEU A 140 18.68 0.07 -5.67
N ARG A 141 19.87 -0.51 -5.54
CA ARG A 141 20.55 -0.64 -4.25
C ARG A 141 21.80 0.23 -4.15
N SER A 142 22.41 0.24 -2.96
CA SER A 142 23.62 0.99 -2.64
C SER A 142 24.88 0.51 -3.38
N ASP A 143 24.83 -0.65 -4.02
CA ASP A 143 25.86 -1.13 -4.96
C ASP A 143 25.78 -0.44 -6.33
N GLY A 144 24.78 0.43 -6.54
CA GLY A 144 24.55 1.15 -7.79
C GLY A 144 23.86 0.31 -8.86
N LEU A 145 23.46 -0.93 -8.55
CA LEU A 145 22.83 -1.86 -9.48
C LEU A 145 21.32 -1.92 -9.28
N ALA A 146 20.59 -2.06 -10.38
CA ALA A 146 19.16 -2.33 -10.38
C ALA A 146 18.94 -3.85 -10.48
N HIS A 147 18.33 -4.42 -9.46
CA HIS A 147 18.06 -5.85 -9.36
C HIS A 147 16.60 -6.11 -9.70
N TYR A 148 16.34 -7.07 -10.60
CA TYR A 148 15.01 -7.62 -10.77
C TYR A 148 14.74 -8.62 -9.64
N CYS A 149 13.68 -8.42 -8.88
CA CYS A 149 13.34 -9.23 -7.72
C CYS A 149 11.95 -9.84 -7.91
N SER A 150 11.82 -11.14 -7.69
CA SER A 150 10.58 -11.91 -7.71
C SER A 150 10.65 -13.05 -6.68
N ALA A 151 9.60 -13.86 -6.60
CA ALA A 151 9.60 -15.07 -5.79
C ALA A 151 10.62 -16.15 -6.25
N THR A 152 11.23 -15.99 -7.44
CA THR A 152 12.21 -16.94 -8.01
C THR A 152 13.52 -16.29 -8.44
N GLU A 153 13.65 -14.96 -8.36
CA GLU A 153 14.84 -14.21 -8.71
C GLU A 153 15.17 -13.19 -7.61
N ASN A 154 16.42 -13.18 -7.14
CA ASN A 154 16.82 -12.34 -6.00
C ASN A 154 15.86 -12.47 -4.80
N GLU A 155 15.45 -13.72 -4.50
CA GLU A 155 14.38 -14.06 -3.55
C GLU A 155 14.55 -13.43 -2.16
N ARG A 156 15.80 -13.37 -1.68
CA ARG A 156 16.11 -12.76 -0.37
C ARG A 156 15.82 -11.26 -0.36
N GLN A 157 16.18 -10.57 -1.44
CA GLN A 157 15.86 -9.15 -1.62
C GLN A 157 14.36 -8.98 -1.80
N PHE A 158 13.71 -9.84 -2.58
CA PHE A 158 12.27 -9.84 -2.76
C PHE A 158 11.53 -9.87 -1.42
N ALA A 159 11.81 -10.88 -0.61
CA ALA A 159 11.21 -11.07 0.70
C ALA A 159 11.57 -9.95 1.70
N ALA A 160 12.80 -9.45 1.68
CA ALA A 160 13.23 -8.41 2.62
C ALA A 160 12.72 -7.00 2.27
N THR A 161 12.40 -6.73 1.00
CA THR A 161 11.90 -5.41 0.57
C THR A 161 10.41 -5.24 0.85
N ILE A 162 9.62 -6.31 0.73
CA ILE A 162 8.21 -6.32 1.13
C ILE A 162 8.16 -6.14 2.65
N GLY A 163 7.55 -5.04 3.11
CA GLY A 163 7.58 -4.65 4.53
C GLY A 163 8.94 -4.12 5.01
N GLY A 164 9.92 -3.94 4.11
CA GLY A 164 11.28 -3.51 4.41
C GLY A 164 11.46 -2.02 4.65
N MET A 165 10.38 -1.24 4.67
CA MET A 165 10.34 0.20 4.94
C MET A 165 11.26 1.05 4.03
N GLY A 166 11.60 0.54 2.83
CA GLY A 166 12.53 1.20 1.91
C GLY A 166 14.01 1.08 2.27
N LEU A 167 14.35 0.28 3.30
CA LEU A 167 15.72 0.14 3.81
C LEU A 167 16.59 -0.83 2.99
N THR A 168 16.00 -1.53 2.02
CA THR A 168 16.73 -2.46 1.14
C THR A 168 17.20 -1.80 -0.16
N GLY A 169 16.65 -0.64 -0.52
CA GLY A 169 16.89 0.10 -1.76
C GLY A 169 15.65 0.87 -2.23
N LEU A 170 15.78 1.55 -3.37
CA LEU A 170 14.67 2.26 -4.03
C LEU A 170 13.93 1.29 -4.96
N ILE A 171 12.64 1.06 -4.70
CA ILE A 171 11.76 0.39 -5.67
C ILE A 171 11.51 1.37 -6.81
N LEU A 172 11.88 1.01 -8.03
CA LEU A 172 11.70 1.87 -9.21
C LEU A 172 10.37 1.60 -9.91
N SER A 173 10.01 0.32 -10.03
CA SER A 173 8.76 -0.15 -10.62
C SER A 173 8.40 -1.51 -10.05
N ALA A 174 7.12 -1.87 -10.09
CA ALA A 174 6.63 -3.17 -9.66
C ALA A 174 5.52 -3.68 -10.57
N SER A 175 5.40 -4.99 -10.64
CA SER A 175 4.29 -5.70 -11.24
C SER A 175 3.45 -6.33 -10.13
N ILE A 176 2.15 -6.08 -10.13
CA ILE A 176 1.20 -6.64 -9.15
C ILE A 176 0.05 -7.32 -9.86
N ARG A 177 -0.53 -8.35 -9.23
CA ARG A 177 -1.74 -9.02 -9.70
C ARG A 177 -2.96 -8.40 -9.06
N LEU A 178 -3.84 -7.85 -9.89
CA LEU A 178 -5.15 -7.36 -9.48
C LEU A 178 -6.16 -8.51 -9.41
N MET A 179 -7.24 -8.32 -8.65
CA MET A 179 -8.36 -9.25 -8.60
C MET A 179 -9.46 -8.83 -9.57
N ARG A 180 -10.10 -9.82 -10.22
CA ARG A 180 -11.27 -9.56 -11.04
C ARG A 180 -12.49 -9.31 -10.15
N VAL A 181 -13.25 -8.28 -10.46
CA VAL A 181 -14.47 -7.91 -9.73
C VAL A 181 -15.63 -7.67 -10.68
N PRO A 182 -16.87 -8.05 -10.31
CA PRO A 182 -18.06 -7.80 -11.12
C PRO A 182 -18.42 -6.31 -11.20
N SER A 183 -18.12 -5.53 -10.18
CA SER A 183 -18.22 -4.06 -10.17
C SER A 183 -17.42 -3.48 -9.00
N LEU A 184 -17.24 -2.16 -8.96
CA LEU A 184 -16.59 -1.44 -7.85
C LEU A 184 -17.55 -1.15 -6.69
N ASP A 185 -18.86 -1.28 -6.91
CA ASP A 185 -19.85 -1.08 -5.86
C ASP A 185 -19.79 -2.22 -4.85
N ILE A 186 -19.99 -1.90 -3.57
CA ILE A 186 -19.97 -2.86 -2.47
C ILE A 186 -21.38 -3.01 -1.90
N VAL A 187 -21.86 -4.25 -1.85
CA VAL A 187 -23.04 -4.59 -1.03
C VAL A 187 -22.57 -4.71 0.41
N GLU A 188 -22.86 -3.68 1.21
CA GLU A 188 -22.49 -3.62 2.62
C GLU A 188 -23.64 -4.07 3.53
N LYS A 189 -23.30 -4.80 4.59
CA LYS A 189 -24.17 -5.06 5.74
C LYS A 189 -23.48 -4.60 7.02
N VAL A 190 -24.23 -3.88 7.85
CA VAL A 190 -23.79 -3.43 9.17
C VAL A 190 -24.57 -4.18 10.25
N THR A 191 -23.85 -4.89 11.12
CA THR A 191 -24.44 -5.66 12.22
C THR A 191 -23.93 -5.08 13.55
N PRO A 192 -24.80 -4.49 14.39
CA PRO A 192 -24.40 -4.04 15.71
C PRO A 192 -24.15 -5.22 16.65
N PHE A 193 -23.20 -5.07 17.58
CA PHE A 193 -22.95 -6.01 18.67
C PHE A 193 -22.81 -5.26 20.01
N ARG A 194 -23.14 -5.94 21.11
CA ARG A 194 -23.28 -5.34 22.45
C ARG A 194 -22.01 -5.39 23.30
N GLY A 195 -21.05 -6.22 22.92
CA GLY A 195 -19.78 -6.39 23.62
C GLY A 195 -18.82 -7.28 22.84
N LEU A 196 -17.61 -7.47 23.36
CA LEU A 196 -16.56 -8.23 22.68
C LEU A 196 -16.90 -9.72 22.52
N ASP A 197 -17.60 -10.31 23.47
CA ASP A 197 -18.00 -11.73 23.39
C ASP A 197 -18.89 -11.98 22.16
N GLU A 198 -19.92 -11.14 21.99
CA GLU A 198 -20.80 -11.19 20.81
C GLU A 198 -20.03 -10.87 19.51
N PHE A 199 -19.06 -9.95 19.56
CA PHE A 199 -18.20 -9.71 18.40
C PHE A 199 -17.44 -10.97 17.96
N PHE A 200 -16.84 -11.71 18.89
CA PHE A 200 -16.09 -12.93 18.56
C PHE A 200 -17.00 -14.05 18.05
N GLU A 201 -18.24 -14.14 18.52
CA GLU A 201 -19.24 -15.06 17.95
C GLU A 201 -19.61 -14.71 16.50
N LEU A 202 -19.64 -13.41 16.16
CA LEU A 202 -20.00 -12.91 14.83
C LEU A 202 -18.83 -12.88 13.84
N ALA A 203 -17.61 -12.68 14.31
CA ALA A 203 -16.45 -12.40 13.46
C ALA A 203 -16.08 -13.57 12.54
N GLU A 204 -15.95 -14.78 13.09
CA GLU A 204 -15.51 -15.96 12.32
C GLU A 204 -16.50 -16.29 11.18
N PRO A 205 -17.83 -16.39 11.41
CA PRO A 205 -18.77 -16.58 10.30
C PRO A 205 -18.76 -15.44 9.29
N ALA A 206 -18.56 -14.19 9.73
CA ALA A 206 -18.49 -13.03 8.84
C ALA A 206 -17.27 -13.12 7.92
N ASP A 207 -16.10 -13.48 8.47
CA ASP A 207 -14.86 -13.67 7.71
C ASP A 207 -15.05 -14.76 6.64
N GLN A 208 -15.65 -15.89 7.01
CA GLN A 208 -15.90 -17.01 6.09
C GLN A 208 -16.97 -16.74 5.03
N ALA A 209 -17.83 -15.75 5.22
CA ALA A 209 -18.89 -15.42 4.28
C ALA A 209 -18.59 -14.20 3.38
N ASN A 210 -17.58 -13.39 3.72
CA ASN A 210 -17.37 -12.10 3.05
C ASN A 210 -15.92 -11.88 2.60
N GLU A 211 -15.77 -11.08 1.53
CA GLU A 211 -14.50 -10.55 1.06
C GLU A 211 -13.96 -9.53 2.07
N TYR A 212 -14.77 -8.55 2.48
CA TYR A 212 -14.38 -7.47 3.39
C TYR A 212 -15.07 -7.59 4.73
N VAL A 213 -14.30 -7.51 5.83
CA VAL A 213 -14.80 -7.49 7.21
C VAL A 213 -13.99 -6.50 8.04
N VAL A 214 -14.67 -5.63 8.78
CA VAL A 214 -14.04 -4.75 9.78
C VAL A 214 -15.04 -4.41 10.87
N ALA A 215 -14.57 -4.17 12.09
CA ALA A 215 -15.40 -3.67 13.16
C ALA A 215 -14.95 -2.29 13.64
N TRP A 216 -15.92 -1.44 13.98
CA TRP A 216 -15.70 -0.26 14.80
C TRP A 216 -16.15 -0.57 16.23
N ILE A 217 -15.27 -0.34 17.21
CA ILE A 217 -15.50 -0.67 18.62
C ILE A 217 -15.56 0.63 19.44
N ASP A 218 -16.61 0.76 20.25
CA ASP A 218 -16.76 1.85 21.22
C ASP A 218 -15.86 1.59 22.44
N GLN A 219 -14.70 2.23 22.47
CA GLN A 219 -13.73 2.13 23.57
C GLN A 219 -14.10 3.00 24.79
N LEU A 220 -15.13 3.84 24.69
CA LEU A 220 -15.58 4.72 25.79
C LEU A 220 -16.75 4.12 26.57
N ALA A 221 -17.41 3.10 26.03
CA ALA A 221 -18.49 2.41 26.72
C ALA A 221 -17.99 1.64 27.95
N GLY A 222 -18.69 1.82 29.08
CA GLY A 222 -18.45 1.12 30.34
C GLY A 222 -19.54 0.09 30.69
N GLY A 223 -19.32 -0.64 31.77
CA GLY A 223 -20.28 -1.63 32.30
C GLY A 223 -20.60 -2.74 31.29
N HIS A 224 -21.88 -3.12 31.21
CA HIS A 224 -22.36 -4.19 30.33
C HIS A 224 -22.32 -3.86 28.82
N SER A 225 -22.01 -2.61 28.46
CA SER A 225 -21.88 -2.16 27.07
C SER A 225 -20.42 -2.07 26.61
N ARG A 226 -19.47 -2.49 27.46
CA ARG A 226 -18.03 -2.36 27.18
C ARG A 226 -17.67 -3.12 25.91
N GLY A 227 -17.08 -2.39 24.95
CA GLY A 227 -16.66 -2.96 23.68
C GLY A 227 -17.83 -3.30 22.75
N ARG A 228 -19.00 -2.68 22.91
CA ARG A 228 -20.04 -2.68 21.86
C ARG A 228 -19.50 -2.06 20.57
N GLY A 229 -20.17 -2.29 19.46
CA GLY A 229 -19.72 -1.74 18.19
C GLY A 229 -20.58 -2.10 17.00
N LEU A 230 -20.00 -1.89 15.82
CA LEU A 230 -20.59 -2.16 14.52
C LEU A 230 -19.65 -3.05 13.72
N LEU A 231 -20.12 -4.21 13.30
CA LEU A 231 -19.43 -5.11 12.37
C LEU A 231 -19.90 -4.80 10.95
N PHE A 232 -18.98 -4.37 10.10
CA PHE A 232 -19.20 -4.08 8.69
C PHE A 232 -18.69 -5.27 7.87
N THR A 233 -19.55 -5.81 7.03
CA THR A 233 -19.21 -6.85 6.05
C THR A 233 -19.55 -6.39 4.66
N GLY A 234 -18.74 -6.71 3.65
CA GLY A 234 -19.00 -6.30 2.27
C GLY A 234 -18.45 -7.25 1.22
N ASN A 235 -19.11 -7.25 0.07
CA ASN A 235 -18.68 -7.94 -1.16
C ASN A 235 -18.93 -7.04 -2.37
N HIS A 236 -18.13 -7.22 -3.44
CA HIS A 236 -18.40 -6.57 -4.72
C HIS A 236 -19.78 -6.97 -5.25
N ALA A 237 -20.58 -5.97 -5.66
CA ALA A 237 -21.91 -6.18 -6.19
C ALA A 237 -21.85 -6.86 -7.58
N GLU A 238 -22.81 -7.75 -7.87
CA GLU A 238 -22.88 -8.44 -9.18
C GLU A 238 -23.04 -7.45 -10.36
N HIS A 239 -23.64 -6.29 -10.10
CA HIS A 239 -23.82 -5.19 -11.04
C HIS A 239 -23.49 -3.86 -10.36
N GLY A 240 -22.89 -2.92 -11.10
CA GLY A 240 -22.52 -1.62 -10.55
C GLY A 240 -21.53 -0.84 -11.40
N SER A 241 -20.88 0.14 -10.79
CA SER A 241 -19.87 0.99 -11.45
C SER A 241 -18.62 0.21 -11.87
N HIS A 242 -18.05 0.60 -13.02
CA HIS A 242 -16.71 0.23 -13.49
C HIS A 242 -15.80 1.46 -13.64
N VAL A 243 -16.16 2.54 -12.95
CA VAL A 243 -15.45 3.82 -12.95
C VAL A 243 -15.16 4.21 -11.50
N ALA A 244 -13.93 4.65 -11.26
CA ALA A 244 -13.41 5.03 -9.95
C ALA A 244 -13.76 6.48 -9.58
#